data_AF-A0A554JRU1-F1
#
_entry.id   AF-A0A554JRU1-F1
#
_cell.length_a   1.000
_cell.length_b   1.000
_cell.length_c   1.000
_cell.angle_alpha   90.00
_cell.angle_beta   90.00
_cell.angle_gamma   90.00
#
_symmetry.space_group_name_H-M   'P 1'
#
loop_
_entity.id
_entity.type
_entity.pdbx_description
1 polymer ?
#
loop_
_entity_poly.entity_id
_entity_poly.type
_entity_poly.pdbx_seq_one_letter_code
_entity_poly.pdbx_strand_id
1 'polypeptide(L)' 'MEYHITLPSKPRIVSEEGLQGIYEIDSLYPGYGHTLGNSLRRIILSSLPGAAVT' A
#
# COMPACT_ATOMS: atom_id res chain seq x y z
N MET A 1 0.09 2.00 -30.69
CA MET A 1 0.33 1.01 -29.62
C MET A 1 -0.71 1.25 -28.56
N GLU A 2 -1.75 0.42 -28.48
CA GLU A 2 -2.72 0.49 -27.39
C GLU A 2 -2.05 -0.06 -26.12
N TYR A 3 -1.84 0.80 -25.12
CA TYR A 3 -1.40 0.36 -23.80
C TYR A 3 -2.63 -0.11 -23.02
N HIS A 4 -2.84 -1.42 -22.99
CA HIS A 4 -3.86 -2.01 -22.13
C HIS A 4 -3.31 -2.08 -20.69
N ILE A 5 -3.48 -0.99 -19.94
CA ILE A 5 -3.12 -0.93 -18.52
C ILE A 5 -4.19 -1.70 -17.74
N THR A 6 -3.82 -2.84 -17.17
CA THR A 6 -4.70 -3.57 -16.24
C THR A 6 -4.85 -2.75 -14.97
N LEU A 7 -6.08 -2.41 -14.63
CA LEU A 7 -6.39 -1.79 -13.35
C LEU A 7 -6.09 -2.79 -12.23
N PRO A 8 -5.49 -2.33 -11.11
CA PRO A 8 -5.27 -3.20 -9.96
C PRO A 8 -6.59 -3.71 -9.41
N SER A 9 -6.56 -4.93 -8.88
CA SER A 9 -7.70 -5.47 -8.15
C SER A 9 -7.91 -4.68 -6.85
N LYS A 10 -9.14 -4.68 -6.33
CA LYS A 10 -9.41 -4.10 -5.02
C LYS A 10 -8.50 -4.78 -3.98
N PRO A 11 -7.84 -4.00 -3.09
CA PRO A 11 -7.03 -4.57 -2.02
C PRO A 11 -7.85 -5.56 -1.18
N ARG A 12 -7.27 -6.71 -0.86
CA ARG A 12 -7.88 -7.71 0.02
C ARG A 12 -7.30 -7.60 1.42
N ILE A 13 -8.15 -7.82 2.41
CA ILE A 13 -7.75 -7.92 3.81
C ILE A 13 -7.30 -9.37 4.05
N VAL A 14 -6.06 -9.55 4.50
CA VAL A 14 -5.50 -10.87 4.85
C VAL A 14 -5.69 -11.13 6.35
N SER A 15 -5.40 -10.15 7.19
CA SER A 15 -5.73 -10.18 8.62
C SER A 15 -5.83 -8.77 9.20
N GLU A 16 -6.67 -8.61 10.23
CA GLU A 16 -6.74 -7.40 11.06
C GLU A 16 -6.88 -7.82 12.52
N GLU A 17 -5.82 -7.60 13.31
CA GLU A 17 -5.71 -8.00 14.70
C GLU A 17 -5.18 -6.82 15.54
N GLY A 18 -6.06 -6.17 16.30
CA GLY A 18 -5.70 -5.07 17.19
C GLY A 18 -4.98 -3.93 16.47
N LEU A 19 -3.66 -3.83 16.67
CA LEU A 19 -2.79 -2.80 16.11
C LEU A 19 -2.05 -3.24 14.83
N GLN A 20 -2.38 -4.42 14.27
CA GLN A 20 -1.75 -4.96 13.07
C GLN A 20 -2.80 -5.27 11.99
N GLY A 21 -2.53 -4.84 10.76
CA GLY A 21 -3.32 -5.17 9.58
C GLY A 21 -2.41 -5.62 8.44
N ILE A 22 -2.81 -6.68 7.72
CA ILE A 22 -2.12 -7.20 6.53
C ILE A 22 -3.07 -7.07 5.34
N TYR A 23 -2.61 -6.37 4.30
CA TYR A 23 -3.37 -6.12 3.08
C TYR A 23 -2.58 -6.61 1.86
N GLU A 24 -3.28 -7.23 0.90
CA GLU A 24 -2.69 -7.70 -0.35
C GLU A 24 -3.31 -6.97 -1.56
N ILE A 25 -2.46 -6.60 -2.53
CA ILE A 25 -2.86 -5.91 -3.75
C ILE A 25 -2.29 -6.68 -4.94
N ASP A 26 -3.18 -7.13 -5.82
CA ASP A 26 -2.83 -7.92 -6.99
C ASP A 26 -3.03 -7.14 -8.29
N SER A 27 -2.54 -7.71 -9.39
CA SER A 27 -2.72 -7.19 -10.76
C SER A 27 -2.05 -5.83 -10.98
N LEU A 28 -0.93 -5.58 -10.30
CA LEU A 28 -0.09 -4.41 -10.54
C LEU A 28 0.76 -4.61 -11.80
N TYR A 29 0.93 -3.54 -12.57
CA TYR A 29 1.90 -3.52 -13.66
C TYR A 29 3.31 -3.81 -13.11
N PRO A 30 4.16 -4.56 -13.84
CA PRO A 30 5.52 -4.86 -13.39
C PRO A 30 6.28 -3.61 -12.92
N GLY A 31 6.89 -3.70 -11.74
CA GLY A 31 7.61 -2.60 -11.08
C GLY A 31 6.77 -1.68 -10.18
N TYR A 32 5.43 -1.65 -10.34
CA TYR A 32 4.59 -0.75 -9.53
C TYR A 32 4.48 -1.18 -8.07
N GLY A 33 4.61 -2.48 -7.79
CA GLY A 33 4.62 -2.99 -6.41
C GLY A 33 5.69 -2.32 -5.55
N HIS A 34 6.90 -2.14 -6.09
CA HIS A 34 7.99 -1.47 -5.38
C HIS A 34 7.71 0.03 -5.20
N THR A 35 7.28 0.72 -6.27
CA THR A 35 6.98 2.15 -6.24
C THR A 35 5.89 2.49 -5.23
N LEU A 36 4.78 1.75 -5.26
CA LEU A 36 3.66 1.97 -4.34
C LEU A 36 4.03 1.56 -2.91
N GLY A 37 4.63 0.38 -2.73
CA GLY A 37 5.01 -0.11 -1.40
C GLY A 37 5.99 0.82 -0.69
N ASN A 38 7.02 1.31 -1.39
CA ASN A 38 7.97 2.26 -0.80
C ASN A 38 7.30 3.61 -0.47
N SER A 39 6.42 4.09 -1.34
CA SER A 39 5.69 5.35 -1.11
C SER A 39 4.78 5.25 0.13
N LEU A 40 3.99 4.17 0.23
CA LEU A 40 3.12 3.92 1.38
C LEU A 40 3.91 3.77 2.68
N ARG A 41 5.03 3.03 2.67
CA ARG A 41 5.90 2.89 3.83
C ARG A 41 6.37 4.25 4.37
N ARG A 42 6.78 5.16 3.48
CA ARG A 42 7.23 6.51 3.88
C ARG A 42 6.10 7.35 4.47
N ILE A 43 4.91 7.28 3.87
CA ILE A 43 3.73 8.01 4.36
C ILE A 43 3.36 7.52 5.77
N ILE A 44 3.27 6.20 5.95
CA ILE A 44 2.87 5.59 7.23
C ILE A 44 3.85 5.95 8.35
N LEU A 45 5.15 5.93 8.07
CA LEU A 45 6.18 6.16 9.10
C LEU A 45 6.45 7.64 9.39
N SER A 46 6.19 8.55 8.45
CA SER A 46 6.72 9.92 8.54
C SER A 46 5.73 11.03 8.22
N SER A 47 4.54 10.71 7.71
CA SER A 47 3.56 11.72 7.30
C SER A 47 2.21 11.57 7.98
N LEU A 48 2.00 10.48 8.74
CA LEU A 48 0.82 10.35 9.57
C LEU A 48 0.92 11.31 10.76
N PRO A 49 -0.06 12.21 10.95
CA PRO A 49 -0.09 13.09 12.10
C PRO A 49 -0.26 12.26 13.38
N GLY A 50 0.41 12.69 14.43
CA GLY A 50 0.35 12.04 15.74
C GLY A 50 0.82 13.01 16.83
N ALA A 51 0.77 12.55 18.06
CA ALA A 51 1.28 13.28 19.21
C ALA A 51 2.10 12.34 20.10
N ALA A 52 3.17 12.87 20.68
CA ALA A 52 4.01 12.19 21.66
C ALA A 52 4.40 13.19 22.75
N VAL A 53 4.67 12.69 23.96
CA VAL A 53 5.25 13.52 25.02
C VAL A 53 6.68 13.88 24.61
N THR A 54 7.01 15.16 24.65
CA THR A 54 8.36 15.71 24.38
C THR A 54 9.08 16.09 25.66
#